data_AF-A0A6J6INZ9-F1
#
_entry.id   AF-A0A6J6INZ9-F1
#
_cell.length_a   1.000
_cell.length_b   1.000
_cell.length_c   1.000
_cell.angle_alpha   90.00
_cell.angle_beta   90.00
_cell.angle_gamma   90.00
#
_symmetry.space_group_name_H-M   'P 1'
#
loop_
_entity.id
_entity.type
_entity.pdbx_description
1 polymer ?
#
loop_
_entity_poly.entity_id
_entity_poly.type
_entity_poly.pdbx_seq_one_letter_code
_entity_poly.pdbx_strand_id
1 'polypeptide(L)'
;MLADPGLPLQSARLETWQLLLGGETFGFSLPFIGQISGWIAVPFVILAILSLLTKRWSVAVVIWLAALVTLCASWLLNQISFAAVGVGSTTRSNDFVLGSPAVMLSIFGLLVAVAAAITLSAFKTRRARALIGFALALISIMPSSVLALTTNPQVQFTDGRVVPSIIAAEASQGSLLKTLVINPEITKDGSIAFGAELVTGDGVQLEDVSLSYRFALASIKEKQFGQYQAISQLVADLASANGNDLQEAIDKIGVGYVLVPDQSSSIASQLAISLDSVKELESVGSTDFGRLWRVKSPNQNMLDDATTEQSLWSITKAIQLIILLGFVLLALPTSNQRRRVSGDSQIFVGSGDESND
;
A
#
# COMPACT_ATOMS: atom_id res chain seq x y z
N MET A 1 3.21 -7.44 -0.87
CA MET A 1 3.61 -6.81 0.40
C MET A 1 4.74 -5.78 0.20
N LEU A 2 5.90 -6.09 -0.42
CA LEU A 2 6.96 -5.07 -0.66
C LEU A 2 6.76 -4.18 -1.91
N ALA A 3 5.99 -4.65 -2.89
CA ALA A 3 5.58 -3.90 -4.08
C ALA A 3 4.06 -3.69 -4.10
N ASP A 4 3.47 -3.44 -2.94
CA ASP A 4 2.05 -3.09 -2.86
C ASP A 4 1.89 -1.65 -3.38
N PRO A 5 1.07 -1.40 -4.41
CA PRO A 5 0.72 -0.05 -4.86
C PRO A 5 -0.26 0.64 -3.90
N GLY A 6 -0.28 0.23 -2.62
CA GLY A 6 -1.23 0.68 -1.62
C GLY A 6 -1.10 2.18 -1.36
N LEU A 7 -2.18 2.91 -1.67
CA LEU A 7 -2.36 4.29 -1.24
C LEU A 7 -2.25 4.35 0.30
N PRO A 8 -1.53 5.32 0.87
CA PRO A 8 -1.42 5.50 2.31
C PRO A 8 -2.76 5.98 2.85
N LEU A 9 -3.57 5.03 3.32
CA LEU A 9 -4.80 5.34 4.04
C LEU A 9 -4.46 5.66 5.50
N GLN A 10 -4.94 6.79 5.99
CA GLN A 10 -4.83 7.13 7.40
C GLN A 10 -5.48 6.03 8.25
N SER A 11 -4.66 5.34 9.04
CA SER A 11 -5.14 4.39 10.05
C SER A 11 -5.30 5.15 11.37
N ALA A 12 -6.39 4.90 12.10
CA ALA A 12 -6.56 5.47 13.42
C ALA A 12 -5.59 4.84 14.43
N ARG A 13 -5.13 5.62 15.41
CA ARG A 13 -4.28 5.10 16.49
C ARG A 13 -5.13 4.22 17.41
N LEU A 14 -4.88 2.92 17.39
CA LEU A 14 -5.61 1.97 18.23
C LEU A 14 -5.08 1.97 19.66
N GLU A 15 -5.99 1.88 20.63
CA GLU A 15 -5.63 1.62 22.03
C GLU A 15 -5.18 0.15 22.22
N THR A 16 -4.43 -0.12 23.28
CA THR A 16 -3.81 -1.45 23.51
C THR A 16 -4.82 -2.60 23.62
N TRP A 17 -5.99 -2.36 24.21
CA TRP A 17 -7.05 -3.35 24.32
C TRP A 17 -7.77 -3.59 22.97
N GLN A 18 -7.84 -2.56 22.12
CA GLN A 18 -8.42 -2.64 20.77
C GLN A 18 -7.54 -3.49 19.84
N LEU A 19 -6.22 -3.37 19.97
CA LEU A 19 -5.26 -4.25 19.30
C LEU A 19 -5.46 -5.72 19.70
N LEU A 20 -5.73 -5.97 21.00
CA LEU A 20 -5.95 -7.32 21.54
C LEU A 20 -7.22 -7.97 20.97
N LEU A 21 -8.22 -7.15 20.63
CA LEU A 21 -9.50 -7.59 20.07
C LEU A 21 -9.57 -7.45 18.54
N GLY A 22 -8.49 -6.98 17.91
CA GLY A 22 -8.29 -7.04 16.46
C GLY A 22 -8.97 -5.95 15.63
N GLY A 23 -9.32 -4.79 16.19
CA GLY A 23 -9.95 -3.73 15.38
C GLY A 23 -10.18 -2.42 16.10
N GLU A 24 -10.75 -1.43 15.41
CA GLU A 24 -11.04 -0.09 15.95
C GLU A 24 -12.51 0.08 16.35
N THR A 25 -13.38 -0.83 15.91
CA THR A 25 -14.84 -0.70 16.03
C THR A 25 -15.39 -1.39 17.27
N PHE A 26 -15.31 -0.69 18.41
CA PHE A 26 -15.91 -1.13 19.68
C PHE A 26 -16.86 -0.04 20.22
N GLY A 27 -18.16 -0.33 20.23
CA GLY A 27 -19.18 0.61 20.69
C GLY A 27 -20.57 -0.01 20.76
N PHE A 28 -21.53 0.75 21.31
CA PHE A 28 -22.97 0.43 21.37
C PHE A 28 -23.81 1.42 20.54
N SER A 29 -23.31 1.87 19.38
CA SER A 29 -24.05 2.81 18.52
C SER A 29 -24.66 2.12 17.29
N LEU A 30 -25.87 2.54 16.93
CA LEU A 30 -26.57 2.07 15.72
C LEU A 30 -25.85 2.61 14.47
N PRO A 31 -25.66 1.81 13.40
CA PRO A 31 -26.25 0.49 13.13
C PRO A 31 -25.43 -0.66 13.74
N PHE A 32 -26.14 -1.50 14.49
CA PHE A 32 -25.67 -2.49 15.47
C PHE A 32 -24.73 -3.60 14.92
N ILE A 33 -24.61 -3.78 13.61
CA ILE A 33 -24.02 -5.00 13.02
C ILE A 33 -22.49 -4.87 12.84
N GLY A 34 -21.98 -3.68 12.49
CA GLY A 34 -20.55 -3.44 12.24
C GLY A 34 -19.66 -3.65 13.47
N GLN A 35 -20.22 -3.28 14.63
CA GLN A 35 -19.51 -3.24 15.90
C GLN A 35 -19.59 -4.56 16.67
N ILE A 36 -20.62 -5.40 16.43
CA ILE A 36 -20.71 -6.77 16.98
C ILE A 36 -19.52 -7.63 16.51
N SER A 37 -18.99 -7.37 15.31
CA SER A 37 -17.82 -8.09 14.77
C SER A 37 -16.62 -8.04 15.73
N GLY A 38 -16.35 -6.89 16.36
CA GLY A 38 -15.25 -6.76 17.33
C GLY A 38 -15.48 -7.59 18.59
N TRP A 39 -16.71 -7.60 19.11
CA TRP A 39 -17.04 -8.34 20.34
C TRP A 39 -16.93 -9.87 20.18
N ILE A 40 -16.97 -10.38 18.96
CA ILE A 40 -16.81 -11.81 18.67
C ILE A 40 -15.37 -12.28 18.92
N ALA A 41 -14.37 -11.38 18.89
CA ALA A 41 -13.01 -11.74 19.25
C ALA A 41 -12.88 -12.18 20.73
N VAL A 42 -13.72 -11.64 21.61
CA VAL A 42 -13.69 -11.91 23.07
C VAL A 42 -13.83 -13.40 23.41
N PRO A 43 -14.87 -14.13 22.97
CA PRO A 43 -14.99 -15.57 23.26
C PRO A 43 -13.85 -16.39 22.64
N PHE A 44 -13.30 -15.99 21.49
CA PHE A 44 -12.14 -16.66 20.89
C PHE A 44 -10.87 -16.48 21.73
N VAL A 45 -10.61 -15.28 22.23
CA VAL A 45 -9.48 -15.01 23.12
C VAL A 45 -9.64 -15.78 24.43
N ILE A 46 -10.85 -15.84 25.01
CA ILE A 46 -11.12 -16.66 26.21
C ILE A 46 -10.83 -18.14 25.92
N LEU A 47 -11.34 -18.69 24.81
CA LEU A 47 -11.07 -20.07 24.40
C LEU A 47 -9.58 -20.32 24.11
N ALA A 48 -8.83 -19.33 23.64
CA ALA A 48 -7.39 -19.43 23.45
C ALA A 48 -6.63 -19.42 24.79
N ILE A 49 -7.08 -18.67 25.78
CA ILE A 49 -6.50 -18.67 27.14
C ILE A 49 -6.72 -20.02 27.82
N LEU A 50 -7.91 -20.62 27.65
CA LEU A 50 -8.19 -21.97 28.13
C LEU A 50 -7.26 -23.04 27.53
N SER A 51 -6.54 -22.74 26.44
CA SER A 51 -5.58 -23.65 25.80
C SER A 51 -4.43 -24.01 26.72
N LEU A 52 -4.04 -23.08 27.60
CA LEU A 52 -2.99 -23.32 28.60
C LEU A 52 -3.39 -24.38 29.63
N LEU A 53 -4.68 -24.63 29.83
CA LEU A 53 -5.17 -25.62 30.79
C LEU A 53 -5.29 -27.03 30.19
N THR A 54 -4.97 -27.20 28.90
CA THR A 54 -5.07 -28.50 28.22
C THR A 54 -3.85 -29.37 28.47
N LYS A 55 -4.01 -30.69 28.26
CA LYS A 55 -2.92 -31.69 28.36
C LYS A 55 -1.75 -31.41 27.39
N ARG A 56 -1.93 -30.52 26.40
CA ARG A 56 -0.92 -30.11 25.41
C ARG A 56 -0.34 -28.72 25.73
N TRP A 57 -0.14 -28.43 27.02
CA TRP A 57 0.32 -27.13 27.51
C TRP A 57 1.57 -26.61 26.80
N SER A 58 2.57 -27.46 26.54
CA SER A 58 3.82 -27.03 25.88
C SER A 58 3.60 -26.44 24.49
N VAL A 59 2.67 -26.99 23.69
CA VAL A 59 2.34 -26.46 22.36
C VAL A 59 1.55 -25.16 22.48
N ALA A 60 0.64 -25.08 23.45
CA ALA A 60 -0.14 -23.87 23.71
C ALA A 60 0.76 -22.70 24.14
N VAL A 61 1.79 -22.94 24.97
CA VAL A 61 2.76 -21.92 25.39
C VAL A 61 3.55 -21.36 24.21
N VAL A 62 4.02 -22.21 23.29
CA VAL A 62 4.76 -21.75 22.11
C VAL A 62 3.89 -20.87 21.20
N ILE A 63 2.62 -21.27 20.99
CA ILE A 63 1.66 -20.49 20.19
C ILE A 63 1.37 -19.13 20.85
N TRP A 64 1.19 -19.11 22.17
CA TRP A 64 0.99 -17.86 22.91
C TRP A 64 2.20 -16.94 22.90
N LEU A 65 3.42 -17.49 22.97
CA LEU A 65 4.64 -16.71 22.84
C LEU A 65 4.71 -16.06 21.46
N ALA A 66 4.46 -16.81 20.39
CA ALA A 66 4.39 -16.27 19.03
C ALA A 66 3.28 -15.21 18.87
N ALA A 67 2.12 -15.42 19.49
CA ALA A 67 1.01 -14.47 19.46
C ALA A 67 1.37 -13.16 20.18
N LEU A 68 2.00 -13.23 21.36
CA LEU A 68 2.47 -12.06 22.11
C LEU A 68 3.56 -11.29 21.36
N VAL A 69 4.50 -11.98 20.71
CA VAL A 69 5.52 -11.35 19.86
C VAL A 69 4.86 -10.61 18.71
N THR A 70 3.88 -11.22 18.06
CA THR A 70 3.13 -10.59 16.95
C THR A 70 2.33 -9.37 17.42
N LEU A 71 1.72 -9.44 18.61
CA LEU A 71 0.99 -8.32 19.20
C LEU A 71 1.93 -7.17 19.61
N CYS A 72 3.08 -7.50 20.20
CA CYS A 72 4.10 -6.50 20.55
C CYS A 72 4.63 -5.79 19.29
N ALA A 73 4.89 -6.55 18.23
CA ALA A 73 5.31 -6.00 16.96
C ALA A 73 4.20 -5.14 16.32
N SER A 74 2.94 -5.56 16.43
CA SER A 74 1.77 -4.79 15.98
C SER A 74 1.64 -3.46 16.74
N TRP A 75 1.87 -3.47 18.05
CA TRP A 75 1.89 -2.28 18.87
C TRP A 75 3.03 -1.33 18.44
N LEU A 76 4.22 -1.87 18.18
CA LEU A 76 5.36 -1.08 17.72
C LEU A 76 5.08 -0.43 16.36
N LEU A 77 4.51 -1.17 15.39
CA LEU A 77 4.12 -0.63 14.09
C LEU A 77 3.09 0.49 14.19
N ASN A 78 2.12 0.38 15.10
CA ASN A 78 1.13 1.43 15.35
C ASN A 78 1.76 2.73 15.88
N GLN A 79 2.95 2.66 16.49
CA GLN A 79 3.66 3.84 17.00
C GLN A 79 4.59 4.48 15.96
N ILE A 80 4.88 3.78 14.86
CA ILE A 80 5.72 4.31 13.78
C ILE A 80 4.81 5.03 12.78
N SER A 81 5.21 6.25 12.42
CA SER A 81 4.58 7.02 11.36
C SER A 81 5.44 6.99 10.09
N PHE A 82 4.78 6.84 8.94
CA PHE A 82 5.42 6.72 7.64
C PHE A 82 5.02 7.91 6.76
N ALA A 83 5.97 8.54 6.08
CA ALA A 83 5.69 9.68 5.23
C ALA A 83 4.83 9.27 4.02
N ALA A 84 3.66 9.89 3.81
CA ALA A 84 2.73 9.60 2.70
C ALA A 84 3.14 10.26 1.36
N VAL A 85 4.44 10.29 1.06
CA VAL A 85 4.97 10.97 -0.12
C VAL A 85 4.73 10.14 -1.38
N GLY A 86 4.33 10.79 -2.48
CA GLY A 86 4.31 10.22 -3.83
C GLY A 86 2.99 9.59 -4.26
N VAL A 87 1.87 9.93 -3.63
CA VAL A 87 0.53 9.50 -4.06
C VAL A 87 -0.27 10.69 -4.61
N GLY A 88 0.20 11.27 -5.72
CA GLY A 88 -0.53 12.25 -6.53
C GLY A 88 -1.40 13.21 -5.70
N SER A 89 -0.76 13.98 -4.81
CA SER A 89 -1.47 14.58 -3.68
C SER A 89 -2.15 15.90 -4.05
N THR A 90 -3.34 15.81 -4.64
CA THR A 90 -4.36 16.87 -4.51
C THR A 90 -4.90 16.97 -3.08
N THR A 91 -4.45 16.08 -2.18
CA THR A 91 -4.80 16.07 -0.77
C THR A 91 -3.54 15.89 0.09
N ARG A 92 -3.10 17.00 0.73
CA ARG A 92 -2.05 17.11 1.78
C ARG A 92 -0.75 16.30 1.56
N SER A 93 0.22 16.93 0.92
CA SER A 93 1.57 16.41 0.63
C SER A 93 2.50 16.16 1.83
N ASN A 94 2.02 16.20 3.07
CA ASN A 94 2.89 16.11 4.25
C ASN A 94 2.33 15.28 5.41
N ASP A 95 1.21 14.59 5.19
CA ASP A 95 0.63 13.80 6.28
C ASP A 95 1.45 12.53 6.50
N PHE A 96 1.89 12.31 7.74
CA PHE A 96 2.47 11.03 8.12
C PHE A 96 1.31 10.07 8.40
N VAL A 97 1.33 8.92 7.73
CA VAL A 97 0.34 7.86 7.95
C VAL A 97 0.88 6.85 8.95
N LEU A 98 0.08 6.50 9.95
CA LEU A 98 0.43 5.47 10.93
C LEU A 98 0.62 4.11 10.25
N GLY A 99 1.58 3.33 10.75
CA GLY A 99 1.77 1.96 10.30
C GLY A 99 0.51 1.13 10.51
N SER A 100 -0.05 0.57 9.43
CA SER A 100 -1.21 -0.30 9.54
C SER A 100 -0.86 -1.57 10.34
N PRO A 101 -1.50 -1.82 11.49
CA PRO A 101 -1.23 -3.02 12.27
C PRO A 101 -1.94 -4.26 11.70
N ALA A 102 -2.78 -4.09 10.67
CA ALA A 102 -3.73 -5.09 10.18
C ALA A 102 -3.07 -6.43 9.80
N VAL A 103 -1.90 -6.39 9.14
CA VAL A 103 -1.19 -7.62 8.74
C VAL A 103 -0.74 -8.42 9.96
N MET A 104 -0.16 -7.75 10.97
CA MET A 104 0.25 -8.43 12.20
C MET A 104 -0.96 -8.88 13.03
N LEU A 105 -2.03 -8.09 13.08
CA LEU A 105 -3.28 -8.49 13.72
C LEU A 105 -3.93 -9.71 13.04
N SER A 106 -3.81 -9.85 11.73
CA SER A 106 -4.31 -11.02 11.00
C SER A 106 -3.56 -12.30 11.38
N ILE A 107 -2.23 -12.21 11.54
CA ILE A 107 -1.39 -13.32 12.01
C ILE A 107 -1.71 -13.65 13.47
N PHE A 108 -1.89 -12.64 14.31
CA PHE A 108 -2.32 -12.82 15.70
C PHE A 108 -3.69 -13.53 15.77
N GLY A 109 -4.67 -13.08 14.99
CA GLY A 109 -5.98 -13.72 14.89
C GLY A 109 -5.91 -15.18 14.47
N LEU A 110 -5.03 -15.52 13.52
CA LEU A 110 -4.80 -16.89 13.10
C LEU A 110 -4.23 -17.75 14.25
N LEU A 111 -3.25 -17.23 15.00
CA LEU A 111 -2.66 -17.94 16.14
C LEU A 111 -3.68 -18.16 17.27
N VAL A 112 -4.52 -17.16 17.55
CA VAL A 112 -5.63 -17.28 18.52
C VAL A 112 -6.65 -18.32 18.06
N ALA A 113 -6.99 -18.35 16.77
CA ALA A 113 -7.89 -19.35 16.21
C ALA A 113 -7.34 -20.78 16.33
N VAL A 114 -6.03 -20.97 16.08
CA VAL A 114 -5.36 -22.27 16.28
C VAL A 114 -5.36 -22.66 17.77
N ALA A 115 -5.09 -21.72 18.68
CA ALA A 115 -5.15 -21.98 20.12
C ALA A 115 -6.55 -22.38 20.60
N ALA A 116 -7.60 -21.73 20.07
CA ALA A 116 -9.00 -22.07 20.31
C ALA A 116 -9.40 -23.43 19.70
N ALA A 117 -8.84 -23.80 18.54
CA ALA A 117 -9.05 -25.14 17.97
C ALA A 117 -8.43 -26.24 18.85
N ILE A 118 -7.27 -25.97 19.47
CA ILE A 118 -6.62 -26.90 20.40
C ILE A 118 -7.49 -27.12 21.64
N THR A 119 -8.09 -26.08 22.23
CA THR A 119 -9.05 -26.28 23.34
C THR A 119 -10.27 -27.06 22.92
N LEU A 120 -10.83 -26.77 21.75
CA LEU A 120 -11.98 -27.49 21.24
C LEU A 120 -11.68 -28.98 21.02
N SER A 121 -10.45 -29.30 20.61
CA SER A 121 -9.96 -30.67 20.42
C SER A 121 -9.75 -31.45 21.73
N ALA A 122 -9.65 -30.76 22.87
CA ALA A 122 -9.46 -31.38 24.18
C ALA A 122 -10.78 -31.93 24.78
N PHE A 123 -11.95 -31.47 24.32
CA PHE A 123 -13.24 -31.97 24.82
C PHE A 123 -13.52 -33.41 24.40
N LYS A 124 -13.84 -34.29 25.34
CA LYS A 124 -14.00 -35.75 25.12
C LYS A 124 -15.24 -36.13 24.28
N THR A 125 -16.25 -35.26 24.21
CA THR A 125 -17.54 -35.53 23.55
C THR A 125 -17.61 -34.96 22.13
N ARG A 126 -17.78 -35.85 21.14
CA ARG A 126 -17.85 -35.50 19.70
C ARG A 126 -18.99 -34.53 19.36
N ARG A 127 -20.13 -34.66 20.03
CA ARG A 127 -21.32 -33.80 19.82
C ARG A 127 -21.11 -32.38 20.34
N ALA A 128 -20.56 -32.21 21.55
CA ALA A 128 -20.27 -30.89 22.11
C ALA A 128 -19.22 -30.14 21.26
N ARG A 129 -18.20 -30.86 20.78
CA ARG A 129 -17.19 -30.33 19.87
C ARG A 129 -17.79 -29.80 18.56
N ALA A 130 -18.68 -30.57 17.95
CA ALA A 130 -19.32 -30.18 16.70
C ALA A 130 -20.27 -28.98 16.88
N LEU A 131 -21.04 -28.96 17.98
CA LEU A 131 -22.03 -27.92 18.25
C LEU A 131 -21.38 -26.57 18.59
N ILE A 132 -20.33 -26.58 19.42
CA ILE A 132 -19.57 -25.37 19.78
C ILE A 132 -18.79 -24.84 18.57
N GLY A 133 -18.17 -25.73 17.78
CA GLY A 133 -17.46 -25.34 16.55
C GLY A 133 -18.41 -24.72 15.52
N PHE A 134 -19.59 -25.29 15.33
CA PHE A 134 -20.62 -24.75 14.45
C PHE A 134 -21.14 -23.40 14.94
N ALA A 135 -21.43 -23.26 16.24
CA ALA A 135 -21.90 -22.01 16.82
C ALA A 135 -20.87 -20.87 16.65
N LEU A 136 -19.59 -21.13 16.90
CA LEU A 136 -18.51 -20.16 16.72
C LEU A 136 -18.34 -19.73 15.26
N ALA A 137 -18.40 -20.68 14.32
CA ALA A 137 -18.32 -20.38 12.90
C ALA A 137 -19.51 -19.52 12.44
N LEU A 138 -20.72 -19.85 12.89
CA LEU A 138 -21.94 -19.13 12.52
C LEU A 138 -21.93 -17.71 13.11
N ILE A 139 -21.53 -17.56 14.37
CA ILE A 139 -21.40 -16.25 15.02
C ILE A 139 -20.35 -15.37 14.34
N SER A 140 -19.24 -15.93 13.84
CA SER A 140 -18.19 -15.15 13.18
C SER A 140 -18.54 -14.75 11.73
N ILE A 141 -19.20 -15.64 10.99
CA ILE A 141 -19.50 -15.40 9.56
C ILE A 141 -20.77 -14.56 9.39
N MET A 142 -21.77 -14.74 10.26
CA MET A 142 -23.09 -14.12 10.08
C MET A 142 -23.04 -12.58 10.05
N PRO A 143 -22.41 -11.87 11.01
CA PRO A 143 -22.36 -10.41 10.97
C PRO A 143 -21.59 -9.88 9.75
N SER A 144 -20.49 -10.53 9.39
CA SER A 144 -19.68 -10.19 8.22
C SER A 144 -20.50 -10.30 6.93
N SER A 145 -21.29 -11.36 6.79
CA SER A 145 -22.17 -11.56 5.63
C SER A 145 -23.29 -10.52 5.56
N VAL A 146 -23.89 -10.17 6.70
CA VAL A 146 -24.93 -9.14 6.76
C VAL A 146 -24.36 -7.76 6.42
N LEU A 147 -23.16 -7.44 6.90
CA LEU A 147 -22.47 -6.20 6.54
C LEU A 147 -22.18 -6.14 5.04
N ALA A 148 -21.58 -7.19 4.48
CA ALA A 148 -21.26 -7.24 3.05
C ALA A 148 -22.51 -7.02 2.16
N LEU A 149 -23.69 -7.46 2.62
CA LEU A 149 -24.95 -7.30 1.91
C LEU A 149 -25.64 -5.94 2.15
N THR A 150 -25.34 -5.25 3.25
CA THR A 150 -26.03 -4.01 3.66
C THR A 150 -25.18 -2.76 3.50
N THR A 151 -23.86 -2.91 3.39
CA THR A 151 -22.97 -1.79 3.12
C THR A 151 -23.02 -1.47 1.63
N ASN A 152 -23.56 -0.31 1.29
CA ASN A 152 -23.38 0.27 -0.04
C ASN A 152 -21.98 0.89 -0.09
N PRO A 153 -21.06 0.35 -0.91
CA PRO A 153 -19.74 0.95 -1.04
C PRO A 153 -19.92 2.32 -1.69
N GLN A 154 -19.40 3.37 -1.04
CA GLN A 154 -19.37 4.72 -1.61
C GLN A 154 -18.29 4.78 -2.71
N VAL A 155 -18.52 4.08 -3.81
CA VAL A 155 -17.66 4.15 -4.99
C VAL A 155 -18.14 5.32 -5.83
N GLN A 156 -17.36 6.39 -5.87
CA GLN A 156 -17.57 7.46 -6.83
C GLN A 156 -16.87 7.07 -8.12
N PHE A 157 -17.65 6.75 -9.16
CA PHE A 157 -17.11 6.52 -10.49
C PHE A 157 -16.73 7.88 -11.09
N THR A 158 -15.44 8.07 -11.31
CA THR A 158 -14.88 9.22 -12.02
C THR A 158 -14.30 8.74 -13.35
N ASP A 159 -14.03 9.67 -14.26
CA ASP A 159 -13.43 9.40 -15.59
C ASP A 159 -11.97 8.91 -15.52
N GLY A 160 -11.48 8.52 -14.33
CA GLY A 160 -10.11 8.03 -14.10
C GLY A 160 -9.03 9.09 -14.29
N ARG A 161 -9.40 10.36 -14.53
CA ARG A 161 -8.46 11.46 -14.71
C ARG A 161 -7.71 11.75 -13.40
N VAL A 162 -6.39 11.80 -13.50
CA VAL A 162 -5.48 12.14 -12.39
C VAL A 162 -4.90 13.56 -12.51
N VAL A 163 -5.14 14.23 -13.64
CA VAL A 163 -4.72 15.62 -13.92
C VAL A 163 -5.81 16.40 -14.67
N PRO A 164 -5.78 17.74 -14.64
CA PRO A 164 -6.63 18.58 -15.48
C PRO A 164 -6.58 18.22 -16.97
N SER A 165 -7.71 18.39 -17.66
CA SER A 165 -7.88 17.98 -19.06
C SER A 165 -6.90 18.65 -20.02
N ILE A 166 -6.51 19.90 -19.77
CA ILE A 166 -5.53 20.62 -20.59
C ILE A 166 -4.14 20.00 -20.51
N ILE A 167 -3.73 19.59 -19.31
CA ILE A 167 -2.43 18.93 -19.08
C ILE A 167 -2.45 17.54 -19.70
N ALA A 168 -3.52 16.77 -19.49
CA ALA A 168 -3.68 15.44 -20.11
C ALA A 168 -3.64 15.49 -21.64
N ALA A 169 -4.31 16.48 -22.24
CA ALA A 169 -4.32 16.66 -23.69
C ALA A 169 -2.92 16.99 -24.21
N GLU A 170 -2.17 17.85 -23.53
CA GLU A 170 -0.81 18.21 -23.93
C GLU A 170 0.19 17.06 -23.75
N ALA A 171 0.07 16.30 -22.66
CA ALA A 171 0.86 15.10 -22.44
C ALA A 171 0.57 14.01 -23.49
N SER A 172 -0.70 13.85 -23.88
CA SER A 172 -1.08 12.92 -24.96
C SER A 172 -0.53 13.31 -26.34
N GLN A 173 -0.16 14.58 -26.51
CA GLN A 173 0.52 15.09 -27.70
C GLN A 173 2.03 14.89 -27.65
N GLY A 174 2.57 14.31 -26.57
CA GLY A 174 3.99 14.00 -26.41
C GLY A 174 4.80 15.03 -25.62
N SER A 175 4.14 16.01 -24.99
CA SER A 175 4.81 16.99 -24.13
C SER A 175 5.37 16.33 -22.87
N LEU A 176 6.66 16.53 -22.63
CA LEU A 176 7.36 16.10 -21.40
C LEU A 176 7.31 17.17 -20.29
N LEU A 177 6.51 18.23 -20.49
CA LEU A 177 6.34 19.27 -19.49
C LEU A 177 5.71 18.72 -18.22
N LYS A 178 6.20 19.24 -17.10
CA LYS A 178 5.78 18.81 -15.76
C LYS A 178 4.84 19.83 -15.15
N THR A 179 3.95 19.33 -14.31
CA THR A 179 3.05 20.13 -13.47
C THR A 179 3.65 20.23 -12.07
N LEU A 180 3.88 21.45 -11.61
CA LEU A 180 4.28 21.74 -10.24
C LEU A 180 3.02 21.91 -9.38
N VAL A 181 2.77 20.95 -8.50
CA VAL A 181 1.66 21.00 -7.55
C VAL A 181 2.16 21.65 -6.26
N ILE A 182 1.51 22.73 -5.82
CA ILE A 182 1.89 23.46 -4.60
C ILE A 182 0.76 23.33 -3.57
N ASN A 183 1.08 22.73 -2.44
CA ASN A 183 0.19 22.49 -1.32
C ASN A 183 0.59 23.40 -0.14
N PRO A 184 -0.18 24.46 0.15
CA PRO A 184 0.06 25.28 1.33
C PRO A 184 -0.36 24.56 2.61
N GLU A 185 0.50 24.56 3.62
CA GLU A 185 0.26 23.93 4.92
C GLU A 185 0.59 24.91 6.06
N ILE A 186 -0.19 24.83 7.13
CA ILE A 186 0.11 25.51 8.39
C ILE A 186 0.79 24.49 9.30
N THR A 187 2.06 24.75 9.60
CA THR A 187 2.82 23.95 10.57
C THR A 187 2.20 24.11 11.95
N LYS A 188 2.40 23.14 12.86
CA LYS A 188 1.93 23.20 14.26
C LYS A 188 2.37 24.48 15.00
N ASP A 189 3.46 25.10 14.56
CA ASP A 189 4.03 26.34 15.11
C ASP A 189 3.38 27.61 14.53
N GLY A 190 2.37 27.48 13.65
CA GLY A 190 1.69 28.58 12.97
C GLY A 190 2.45 29.17 11.78
N SER A 191 3.63 28.63 11.44
CA SER A 191 4.37 29.01 10.23
C SER A 191 3.76 28.39 8.98
N ILE A 192 3.82 29.14 7.88
CA ILE A 192 3.35 28.70 6.57
C ILE A 192 4.47 27.89 5.91
N ALA A 193 4.19 26.66 5.52
CA ALA A 193 5.06 25.82 4.73
C ALA A 193 4.39 25.51 3.38
N PHE A 194 5.16 25.50 2.29
CA PHE A 194 4.66 25.12 0.98
C PHE A 194 5.26 23.77 0.59
N GLY A 195 4.43 22.74 0.58
CA GLY A 195 4.79 21.44 -0.01
C GLY A 195 4.74 21.55 -1.53
N ALA A 196 5.75 21.02 -2.21
CA ALA A 196 5.81 21.04 -3.67
C ALA A 196 6.04 19.62 -4.21
N GLU A 197 5.24 19.25 -5.20
CA GLU A 197 5.32 17.97 -5.89
C GLU A 197 5.45 18.23 -7.40
N LEU A 198 6.37 17.54 -8.05
CA LEU A 198 6.57 17.65 -9.48
C LEU A 198 5.96 16.42 -10.15
N VAL A 199 4.89 16.63 -10.91
CA VAL A 199 4.09 15.58 -11.54
C VAL A 199 4.29 15.63 -13.05
N THR A 200 4.48 14.48 -13.69
CA THR A 200 4.59 14.39 -15.15
C THR A 200 3.24 14.67 -15.81
N GLY A 201 3.20 15.06 -17.09
CA GLY A 201 1.96 15.42 -17.78
C GLY A 201 0.85 14.35 -17.80
N ASP A 202 1.20 13.06 -17.69
CA ASP A 202 0.24 11.96 -17.54
C ASP A 202 -0.47 11.98 -16.16
N GLY A 203 0.23 12.47 -15.14
CA GLY A 203 -0.17 12.38 -13.74
C GLY A 203 0.69 11.40 -12.95
N VAL A 204 0.23 11.04 -11.75
CA VAL A 204 0.79 9.94 -10.95
C VAL A 204 -0.14 8.75 -11.09
N GLN A 205 0.35 7.66 -11.66
CA GLN A 205 -0.44 6.43 -11.82
C GLN A 205 -0.14 5.43 -10.70
N LEU A 206 -0.92 4.35 -10.61
CA LEU A 206 -0.74 3.33 -9.55
C LEU A 206 0.60 2.60 -9.68
N GLU A 207 1.09 2.44 -10.90
CA GLU A 207 2.39 1.86 -11.23
C GLU A 207 3.57 2.72 -10.78
N ASP A 208 3.38 4.03 -10.62
CA ASP A 208 4.40 4.95 -10.12
C ASP A 208 4.49 4.94 -8.59
N VAL A 209 3.48 4.37 -7.92
CA VAL A 209 3.40 4.29 -6.46
C VAL A 209 4.00 2.97 -5.97
N SER A 210 5.09 3.06 -5.20
CA SER A 210 5.69 1.89 -4.57
C SER A 210 6.16 2.16 -3.14
N LEU A 211 5.79 1.26 -2.22
CA LEU A 211 6.31 1.26 -0.85
C LEU A 211 7.84 1.19 -0.81
N SER A 212 8.45 0.46 -1.75
CA SER A 212 9.91 0.36 -1.83
C SER A 212 10.57 1.70 -2.15
N TYR A 213 9.96 2.50 -3.03
CA TYR A 213 10.44 3.85 -3.34
C TYR A 213 10.33 4.79 -2.13
N ARG A 214 9.24 4.68 -1.36
CA ARG A 214 9.04 5.46 -0.12
C ARG A 214 10.11 5.16 0.93
N PHE A 215 10.51 3.90 1.12
CA PHE A 215 11.61 3.56 2.04
C PHE A 215 12.98 4.02 1.52
N ALA A 216 13.18 4.03 0.20
CA ALA A 216 14.41 4.53 -0.41
C ALA A 216 14.49 6.07 -0.41
N LEU A 217 13.40 6.79 -0.14
CA LEU A 217 13.32 8.24 -0.26
C LEU A 217 14.40 8.99 0.53
N ALA A 218 14.76 8.52 1.73
CA ALA A 218 15.84 9.13 2.51
C ALA A 218 17.18 9.11 1.74
N SER A 219 17.50 7.98 1.11
CA SER A 219 18.71 7.84 0.30
C SER A 219 18.65 8.60 -1.03
N ILE A 220 17.45 8.75 -1.60
CA ILE A 220 17.24 9.52 -2.85
C ILE A 220 17.37 11.01 -2.56
N LYS A 221 16.79 11.49 -1.45
CA LYS A 221 16.88 12.89 -1.01
C LYS A 221 18.33 13.33 -0.80
N GLU A 222 19.16 12.46 -0.23
CA GLU A 222 20.59 12.73 -0.06
C GLU A 222 21.31 12.84 -1.42
N LYS A 223 21.01 11.94 -2.36
CA LYS A 223 21.61 11.94 -3.70
C LYS A 223 21.15 13.10 -4.59
N GLN A 224 19.90 13.53 -4.46
CA GLN A 224 19.27 14.55 -5.31
C GLN A 224 19.05 15.88 -4.59
N PHE A 225 19.75 16.12 -3.49
CA PHE A 225 19.57 17.31 -2.64
C PHE A 225 19.55 18.63 -3.43
N GLY A 226 20.43 18.78 -4.42
CA GLY A 226 20.49 19.97 -5.27
C GLY A 226 19.24 20.21 -6.12
N GLN A 227 18.56 19.16 -6.60
CA GLN A 227 17.29 19.30 -7.33
C GLN A 227 16.15 19.70 -6.40
N TYR A 228 16.05 19.08 -5.22
CA TYR A 228 15.06 19.46 -4.21
C TYR A 228 15.23 20.92 -3.78
N GLN A 229 16.47 21.37 -3.57
CA GLN A 229 16.76 22.76 -3.22
C GLN A 229 16.34 23.74 -4.32
N ALA A 230 16.59 23.41 -5.60
CA ALA A 230 16.17 24.23 -6.72
C ALA A 230 14.64 24.36 -6.82
N ILE A 231 13.90 23.26 -6.62
CA ILE A 231 12.43 23.27 -6.61
C ILE A 231 11.91 24.07 -5.42
N SER A 232 12.47 23.89 -4.22
CA SER A 232 12.07 24.65 -3.03
C SER A 232 12.32 26.14 -3.20
N GLN A 233 13.43 26.53 -3.84
CA GLN A 233 13.73 27.92 -4.10
C GLN A 233 12.79 28.51 -5.15
N LEU A 234 12.50 27.79 -6.23
CA LEU A 234 11.49 28.20 -7.22
C LEU A 234 10.13 28.43 -6.56
N VAL A 235 9.67 27.51 -5.70
CA VAL A 235 8.39 27.63 -5.00
C VAL A 235 8.40 28.82 -4.03
N ALA A 236 9.51 29.07 -3.34
CA ALA A 236 9.66 30.24 -2.47
C ALA A 236 9.63 31.56 -3.26
N ASP A 237 10.30 31.62 -4.41
CA ASP A 237 10.30 32.80 -5.28
C ASP A 237 8.91 33.04 -5.92
N LEU A 238 8.21 31.97 -6.31
CA LEU A 238 6.83 32.02 -6.80
C LEU A 238 5.85 32.49 -5.70
N ALA A 239 5.96 31.92 -4.49
CA ALA A 239 5.07 32.26 -3.39
C ALA A 239 5.29 33.68 -2.86
N SER A 240 6.52 34.18 -2.89
CA SER A 240 6.88 35.53 -2.45
C SER A 240 6.66 36.62 -3.49
N ALA A 241 6.34 36.27 -4.74
CA ALA A 241 6.22 37.20 -5.86
C ALA A 241 7.45 38.13 -5.98
N ASN A 242 8.66 37.56 -5.86
CA ASN A 242 9.91 38.31 -5.71
C ASN A 242 10.31 39.15 -6.94
N GLY A 243 9.56 39.13 -8.03
CA GLY A 243 9.78 39.98 -9.23
C GLY A 243 11.05 39.68 -10.04
N ASN A 244 11.88 38.74 -9.60
CA ASN A 244 13.05 38.25 -10.34
C ASN A 244 12.62 37.47 -11.60
N ASP A 245 13.53 37.33 -12.55
CA ASP A 245 13.30 36.50 -13.74
C ASP A 245 13.33 35.01 -13.36
N LEU A 246 12.15 34.36 -13.41
CA LEU A 246 11.99 32.96 -13.03
C LEU A 246 12.10 32.01 -14.22
N GLN A 247 12.19 32.55 -15.43
CA GLN A 247 12.19 31.79 -16.67
C GLN A 247 13.28 30.72 -16.70
N GLU A 248 14.53 31.08 -16.36
CA GLU A 248 15.66 30.14 -16.35
C GLU A 248 15.45 28.99 -15.35
N ALA A 249 14.88 29.28 -14.17
CA ALA A 249 14.59 28.28 -13.15
C ALA A 249 13.45 27.34 -13.57
N ILE A 250 12.39 27.89 -14.16
CA ILE A 250 11.23 27.16 -14.68
C ILE A 250 11.65 26.24 -15.83
N ASP A 251 12.43 26.75 -16.78
CA ASP A 251 12.89 26.01 -17.97
C ASP A 251 13.86 24.88 -17.61
N LYS A 252 14.73 25.12 -16.62
CA LYS A 252 15.68 24.11 -16.13
C LYS A 252 14.98 22.94 -15.44
N ILE A 253 13.88 23.20 -14.75
CA ILE A 253 13.09 22.16 -14.08
C ILE A 253 12.10 21.49 -15.05
N GLY A 254 11.70 22.20 -16.12
CA GLY A 254 10.77 21.72 -17.13
C GLY A 254 9.30 21.87 -16.70
N VAL A 255 8.98 22.91 -15.93
CA VAL A 255 7.62 23.15 -15.46
C VAL A 255 6.82 23.84 -16.56
N GLY A 256 5.71 23.25 -17.01
CA GLY A 256 4.76 23.88 -17.94
C GLY A 256 3.50 24.40 -17.25
N TYR A 257 3.15 23.82 -16.11
CA TYR A 257 1.93 24.13 -15.38
C TYR A 257 2.18 24.21 -13.87
N VAL A 258 1.46 25.09 -13.18
CA VAL A 258 1.43 25.17 -11.71
C VAL A 258 0.01 24.95 -11.24
N LEU A 259 -0.19 24.01 -10.32
CA LEU A 259 -1.50 23.63 -9.78
C LEU A 259 -1.54 23.87 -8.27
N VAL A 260 -2.57 24.57 -7.78
CA VAL A 260 -2.84 24.72 -6.35
C VAL A 260 -4.17 24.02 -6.02
N PRO A 261 -4.14 22.83 -5.39
CA PRO A 261 -5.35 22.03 -5.15
C PRO A 261 -6.30 22.63 -4.11
N ASP A 262 -5.76 23.19 -3.03
CA ASP A 262 -6.59 23.79 -1.97
C ASP A 262 -7.17 25.12 -2.45
N GLN A 263 -8.49 25.23 -2.46
CA GLN A 263 -9.20 26.47 -2.82
C GLN A 263 -9.88 27.12 -1.60
N SER A 264 -9.92 26.42 -0.47
CA SER A 264 -10.71 26.80 0.70
C SER A 264 -9.91 27.59 1.74
N SER A 265 -8.60 27.37 1.79
CA SER A 265 -7.72 28.04 2.75
C SER A 265 -7.44 29.50 2.38
N SER A 266 -7.35 30.36 3.40
CA SER A 266 -6.91 31.75 3.26
C SER A 266 -5.48 31.84 2.71
N ILE A 267 -4.62 30.88 3.05
CA ILE A 267 -3.23 30.82 2.58
C ILE A 267 -3.18 30.45 1.11
N ALA A 268 -4.02 29.51 0.67
CA ALA A 268 -4.10 29.17 -0.74
C ALA A 268 -4.61 30.34 -1.59
N SER A 269 -5.48 31.18 -1.01
CA SER A 269 -5.91 32.42 -1.65
C SER A 269 -4.80 33.47 -1.72
N GLN A 270 -3.97 33.60 -0.69
CA GLN A 270 -2.78 34.46 -0.74
C GLN A 270 -1.75 33.98 -1.76
N LEU A 271 -1.51 32.66 -1.82
CA LEU A 271 -0.63 32.04 -2.81
C LEU A 271 -1.16 32.26 -4.24
N ALA A 272 -2.48 32.18 -4.46
CA ALA A 272 -3.05 32.47 -5.76
C ALA A 272 -2.81 33.92 -6.20
N ILE A 273 -2.94 34.87 -5.26
CA ILE A 273 -2.66 36.29 -5.54
C ILE A 273 -1.18 36.51 -5.90
N SER A 274 -0.25 35.84 -5.20
CA SER A 274 1.16 35.95 -5.55
C SER A 274 1.45 35.33 -6.92
N LEU A 275 0.90 34.16 -7.23
CA LEU A 275 1.05 33.52 -8.55
C LEU A 275 0.47 34.36 -9.69
N ASP A 276 -0.68 35.02 -9.49
CA ASP A 276 -1.28 35.92 -10.49
C ASP A 276 -0.41 37.15 -10.79
N SER A 277 0.49 37.53 -9.88
CA SER A 277 1.44 38.64 -10.07
C SER A 277 2.73 38.26 -10.78
N VAL A 278 3.00 36.95 -10.96
CA VAL A 278 4.21 36.44 -11.61
C VAL A 278 4.11 36.65 -13.13
N LYS A 279 5.11 37.31 -13.72
CA LYS A 279 5.09 37.71 -15.13
C LYS A 279 5.14 36.52 -16.09
N GLU A 280 5.78 35.43 -15.70
CA GLU A 280 5.95 34.20 -16.47
C GLU A 280 4.71 33.30 -16.47
N LEU A 281 3.76 33.55 -15.55
CA LEU A 281 2.55 32.74 -15.40
C LEU A 281 1.33 33.42 -16.01
N GLU A 282 0.41 32.60 -16.50
CA GLU A 282 -0.90 32.98 -16.99
C GLU A 282 -1.96 32.14 -16.28
N SER A 283 -2.95 32.80 -15.68
CA SER A 283 -4.05 32.13 -14.99
C SER A 283 -4.97 31.45 -16.01
N VAL A 284 -5.10 30.12 -15.91
CA VAL A 284 -6.00 29.31 -16.76
C VAL A 284 -7.39 29.22 -16.14
N GLY A 285 -7.48 29.33 -14.81
CA GLY A 285 -8.73 29.37 -14.05
C GLY A 285 -8.86 28.25 -13.01
N SER A 286 -10.08 28.06 -12.50
CA SER A 286 -10.39 26.97 -11.56
C SER A 286 -10.83 25.71 -12.31
N THR A 287 -10.26 24.59 -11.91
CA THR A 287 -10.53 23.24 -12.42
C THR A 287 -11.04 22.37 -11.28
N ASP A 288 -11.55 21.18 -11.61
CA ASP A 288 -11.95 20.16 -10.62
C ASP A 288 -10.79 19.76 -9.68
N PHE A 289 -9.54 20.01 -10.09
CA PHE A 289 -8.33 19.65 -9.35
C PHE A 289 -7.71 20.81 -8.57
N GLY A 290 -8.24 22.05 -8.68
CA GLY A 290 -7.59 23.23 -8.13
C GLY A 290 -7.55 24.42 -9.09
N ARG A 291 -6.91 25.51 -8.65
CA ARG A 291 -6.56 26.62 -9.54
C ARG A 291 -5.30 26.29 -10.34
N LEU A 292 -5.33 26.61 -11.63
CA LEU A 292 -4.29 26.25 -12.59
C LEU A 292 -3.68 27.50 -13.23
N TRP A 293 -2.35 27.51 -13.33
CA TRP A 293 -1.56 28.49 -14.07
C TRP A 293 -0.72 27.76 -15.13
N ARG A 294 -0.61 28.38 -16.30
CA ARG A 294 0.25 27.91 -17.39
C ARG A 294 1.47 28.83 -17.50
N VAL A 295 2.63 28.27 -17.78
CA VAL A 295 3.83 29.03 -18.12
C VAL A 295 3.69 29.59 -19.54
N LYS A 296 3.86 30.91 -19.72
CA LYS A 296 3.65 31.58 -21.02
C LYS A 296 4.60 31.10 -22.12
N SER A 297 5.85 30.87 -21.74
CA SER A 297 6.92 30.45 -22.65
C SER A 297 7.61 29.20 -22.11
N PRO A 298 7.00 28.01 -22.24
CA PRO A 298 7.62 26.79 -21.74
C PRO A 298 8.77 26.34 -22.66
N ASN A 299 9.71 25.57 -22.10
CA ASN A 299 10.88 25.06 -22.80
C ASN A 299 10.52 24.20 -24.02
N GLN A 300 10.65 24.78 -25.22
CA GLN A 300 10.22 24.20 -26.51
C GLN A 300 10.79 22.81 -26.79
N ASN A 301 12.01 22.52 -26.31
CA ASN A 301 12.61 21.19 -26.49
C ASN A 301 11.79 20.10 -25.80
N MET A 302 11.18 20.40 -24.64
CA MET A 302 10.33 19.46 -23.90
C MET A 302 8.90 19.38 -24.44
N LEU A 303 8.44 20.35 -25.23
CA LEU A 303 7.16 20.25 -25.94
C LEU A 303 7.26 19.30 -27.15
N ASP A 304 8.40 19.32 -27.84
CA ASP A 304 8.60 18.61 -29.11
C ASP A 304 9.39 17.28 -28.97
N ASP A 305 9.86 16.93 -27.76
CA ASP A 305 10.71 15.75 -27.47
C ASP A 305 9.98 14.39 -27.61
N ALA A 306 8.85 14.36 -28.31
CA ALA A 306 8.05 13.18 -28.68
C ALA A 306 8.82 12.09 -29.47
N THR A 307 10.10 12.29 -29.81
CA THR A 307 10.85 11.40 -30.72
C THR A 307 11.87 10.49 -30.04
N THR A 308 12.12 10.65 -28.74
CA THR A 308 13.00 9.72 -28.00
C THR A 308 12.19 8.97 -26.96
N GLU A 309 11.26 8.14 -27.41
CA GLU A 309 10.78 7.02 -26.61
C GLU A 309 12.00 6.20 -26.15
N GLN A 310 12.47 6.44 -24.92
CA GLN A 310 13.31 5.47 -24.24
C GLN A 310 12.45 4.24 -24.04
N SER A 311 12.65 3.28 -24.95
CA SER A 311 12.04 1.96 -25.10
C SER A 311 12.26 1.08 -23.84
N LEU A 312 11.77 1.53 -22.69
CA LEU A 312 11.70 0.77 -21.45
C LEU A 312 10.59 -0.30 -21.56
N TRP A 313 9.59 -0.09 -22.41
CA TRP A 313 8.56 -1.08 -22.74
C TRP A 313 9.13 -2.38 -23.35
N SER A 314 10.24 -2.29 -24.08
CA SER A 314 10.94 -3.45 -24.65
C SER A 314 11.64 -4.30 -23.58
N ILE A 315 12.20 -3.65 -22.55
CA ILE A 315 12.91 -4.34 -21.46
C ILE A 315 11.94 -5.14 -20.60
N THR A 316 10.78 -4.57 -20.25
CA THR A 316 9.76 -5.27 -19.46
C THR A 316 9.20 -6.47 -20.22
N LYS A 317 9.02 -6.36 -21.54
CA LYS A 317 8.65 -7.49 -22.41
C LYS A 317 9.69 -8.59 -22.46
N ALA A 318 10.97 -8.23 -22.53
CA ALA A 318 12.06 -9.20 -22.53
C ALA A 318 12.10 -9.99 -21.21
N ILE A 319 11.92 -9.31 -20.07
CA ILE A 319 11.86 -9.96 -18.76
C ILE A 319 10.64 -10.88 -18.65
N GLN A 320 9.46 -10.42 -19.08
CA GLN A 320 8.25 -11.26 -19.12
C GLN A 320 8.43 -12.49 -20.00
N LEU A 321 9.07 -12.34 -21.17
CA LEU A 321 9.36 -13.46 -22.07
C LEU A 321 10.33 -14.46 -21.44
N ILE A 322 11.39 -13.99 -20.75
CA ILE A 322 12.34 -14.86 -20.03
C ILE A 322 11.65 -15.65 -18.93
N ILE A 323 10.77 -15.01 -18.14
CA ILE A 323 10.03 -15.69 -17.07
C ILE A 323 9.09 -16.75 -17.65
N LEU A 324 8.37 -16.43 -18.73
CA LEU A 324 7.46 -17.36 -19.39
C LEU A 324 8.22 -18.56 -19.97
N LEU A 325 9.38 -18.31 -20.58
CA LEU A 325 10.25 -19.35 -21.15
C LEU A 325 10.87 -20.24 -20.05
N GLY A 326 11.22 -19.66 -18.90
CA GLY A 326 11.63 -20.41 -17.70
C GLY A 326 10.51 -21.31 -17.16
N PHE A 327 9.27 -20.81 -17.15
CA PHE A 327 8.10 -21.60 -16.72
C PHE A 327 7.79 -22.73 -17.70
N VAL A 328 7.93 -22.49 -19.01
CA VAL A 328 7.79 -23.53 -20.05
C VAL A 328 8.88 -24.59 -19.93
N LEU A 329 10.12 -24.19 -19.67
CA LEU A 329 11.23 -25.12 -19.41
C LEU A 329 11.02 -25.94 -18.13
N LEU A 330 10.40 -25.37 -17.10
CA LEU A 330 10.06 -26.07 -15.86
C LEU A 330 8.83 -26.99 -16.03
N ALA A 331 7.91 -26.62 -16.93
CA ALA A 331 6.73 -27.41 -17.26
C ALA A 331 7.04 -28.63 -18.14
N LEU A 332 8.22 -28.65 -18.79
CA LEU A 332 8.72 -29.84 -19.45
C LEU A 332 9.14 -30.86 -18.39
N PRO A 333 8.49 -32.05 -18.32
CA PRO A 333 8.86 -33.07 -17.35
C PRO A 333 10.29 -33.54 -17.64
N THR A 334 11.21 -33.21 -16.74
CA THR A 334 12.58 -33.73 -16.74
C THR A 334 12.54 -35.20 -16.33
N SER A 335 12.09 -36.07 -17.25
CA SER A 335 12.06 -37.51 -17.05
C SER A 335 13.49 -38.06 -17.09
N ASN A 336 14.22 -37.93 -15.97
CA ASN A 336 15.46 -38.65 -15.77
C ASN A 336 15.09 -40.09 -15.36
N GLN A 337 14.75 -40.88 -16.37
CA GLN A 337 14.35 -42.28 -16.27
C GLN A 337 15.56 -43.12 -15.86
N ARG A 338 15.87 -43.19 -14.56
CA ARG A 338 16.76 -44.23 -14.01
C ARG A 338 16.08 -45.58 -14.19
N ARG A 339 16.45 -46.28 -15.27
CA ARG A 339 16.18 -47.69 -15.52
C ARG A 339 16.47 -48.50 -14.24
N ARG A 340 15.43 -49.11 -13.67
CA ARG A 340 15.56 -50.32 -12.85
C ARG A 340 16.03 -51.44 -13.78
N VAL A 341 17.23 -51.95 -13.54
CA VAL A 341 17.63 -53.27 -14.04
C VAL A 341 17.33 -54.26 -12.92
N SER A 342 16.15 -54.86 -12.98
CA SER A 342 15.86 -56.12 -12.30
C SER A 342 16.39 -57.24 -13.20
N GLY A 343 17.56 -57.77 -12.86
CA GLY A 343 18.08 -59.02 -13.43
C GLY A 343 17.72 -60.16 -12.50
N ASP A 344 16.65 -60.85 -12.82
CA ASP A 344 16.32 -62.18 -12.29
C ASP A 344 17.30 -63.19 -12.88
N SER A 345 18.02 -63.91 -12.04
CA SER A 345 18.74 -65.13 -12.43
C SER A 345 18.46 -66.20 -11.38
N GLN A 346 17.45 -67.01 -11.70
CA GLN A 346 17.19 -68.32 -11.13
C GLN A 346 18.40 -69.22 -11.42
N ILE A 347 19.06 -69.76 -10.39
CA ILE A 347 19.74 -71.06 -10.46
C ILE A 347 19.44 -71.83 -9.17
N PHE A 348 18.78 -72.96 -9.40
CA PHE A 348 18.33 -74.03 -8.50
C PHE A 348 19.36 -74.49 -7.47
N VAL A 349 18.90 -74.75 -6.24
CA VAL A 349 19.27 -75.96 -5.48
C VAL A 349 17.99 -76.47 -4.79
N GLY A 350 17.65 -77.71 -5.10
CA GLY A 350 16.37 -78.34 -4.78
C GLY A 350 16.16 -78.69 -3.31
N SER A 351 14.87 -78.84 -3.01
CA SER A 351 14.28 -79.57 -1.89
C SER A 351 14.94 -80.94 -1.65
N GLY A 352 15.11 -81.31 -0.38
CA GLY A 352 15.87 -82.48 0.07
C GLY A 352 15.22 -83.84 -0.15
N ASP A 353 16.02 -84.89 0.08
CA ASP A 353 15.68 -86.01 0.98
C ASP A 353 16.89 -86.91 1.29
N GLU A 354 16.99 -87.26 2.57
CA GLU A 354 17.49 -88.46 3.28
C GLU A 354 18.52 -89.49 2.72
N SER A 355 19.47 -89.82 3.62
CA SER A 355 19.92 -91.17 4.08
C SER A 355 21.09 -91.95 3.42
N ASN A 356 21.82 -92.66 4.31
CA ASN A 356 22.98 -93.59 4.18
C ASN A 356 24.34 -92.94 3.82
N ASP A 357 25.43 -93.10 4.59
CA ASP A 357 25.94 -94.25 5.37
C ASP A 357 26.45 -93.87 6.78
#